data_AF-A0A1Y3ET62-F1
#
_entry.id   AF-A0A1Y3ET62-F1
#
_cell.length_a   1.000
_cell.length_b   1.000
_cell.length_c   1.000
_cell.angle_alpha   90.00
_cell.angle_beta   90.00
_cell.angle_gamma   90.00
#
_symmetry.space_group_name_H-M   'P 1'
#
loop_
_entity.id
_entity.type
_entity.pdbx_description
1 polymer ?
#
loop_
_entity_poly.entity_id
_entity_poly.type
_entity_poly.pdbx_seq_one_letter_code
_entity_poly.pdbx_strand_id
1 'polypeptide(L)'
;MNSALKCFAREIDLRDMEIDHALRRFLHGFHLPGESQKIERILEAFAGRYCQCNPPTTKQRLDTVFVLAFAIIMLNTDLHSPNVKPCNRMKLEDFVKNLQ
;
A
#
# COMPACT_ATOMS: atom_id res chain seq x y z
N MET A 1 -11.69 -3.51 16.19
CA MET A 1 -11.16 -3.41 14.81
C MET A 1 -12.32 -3.69 13.85
N ASN A 2 -12.75 -2.71 13.05
CA ASN A 2 -14.05 -2.73 12.33
C ASN A 2 -14.22 -3.96 11.42
N SER A 3 -15.24 -4.78 11.70
CA SER A 3 -15.58 -5.99 10.94
C SER A 3 -15.87 -5.70 9.46
N ALA A 4 -16.45 -4.53 9.15
CA ALA A 4 -16.80 -4.13 7.79
C ALA A 4 -15.58 -4.00 6.85
N LEU A 5 -14.47 -3.40 7.29
CA LEU A 5 -13.27 -3.25 6.46
C LEU A 5 -12.65 -4.60 6.10
N LYS A 6 -12.64 -5.54 7.06
CA LYS A 6 -12.19 -6.92 6.82
C LYS A 6 -13.12 -7.69 5.89
N CYS A 7 -14.43 -7.45 5.96
CA CYS A 7 -15.38 -8.02 4.98
C CYS A 7 -15.11 -7.47 3.59
N PHE A 8 -15.05 -6.14 3.44
CA PHE A 8 -14.75 -5.48 2.17
C PHE A 8 -13.46 -6.00 1.55
N ALA A 9 -12.38 -6.08 2.33
CA ALA A 9 -11.10 -6.56 1.84
C ALA A 9 -11.17 -8.00 1.29
N ARG A 10 -12.00 -8.86 1.88
CA ARG A 10 -12.16 -10.26 1.43
C ARG A 10 -12.88 -10.40 0.09
N GLU A 11 -13.66 -9.41 -0.33
CA GLU A 11 -14.35 -9.41 -1.62
C GLU A 11 -13.43 -9.03 -2.80
N ILE A 12 -12.24 -8.50 -2.51
CA ILE A 12 -11.29 -8.07 -3.55
C ILE A 12 -10.31 -9.20 -3.84
N ASP A 13 -10.34 -9.73 -5.06
CA ASP A 13 -9.33 -10.68 -5.53
C ASP A 13 -8.04 -9.96 -5.95
N LEU A 14 -6.92 -10.38 -5.36
CA LEU A 14 -5.57 -9.84 -5.58
C LEU A 14 -4.57 -10.92 -6.00
N ARG A 15 -5.06 -12.11 -6.37
CA ARG A 15 -4.20 -13.24 -6.79
C ARG A 15 -3.40 -12.88 -8.04
N ASP A 16 -2.13 -13.30 -8.05
CA ASP A 16 -1.20 -13.15 -9.17
C ASP A 16 -0.98 -11.71 -9.64
N MET A 17 -1.31 -10.73 -8.78
CA MET A 17 -1.06 -9.31 -9.04
C MET A 17 0.24 -8.88 -8.36
N GLU A 18 1.03 -8.04 -9.04
CA GLU A 18 2.08 -7.29 -8.38
C GLU A 18 1.49 -6.32 -7.34
N ILE A 19 2.27 -6.00 -6.32
CA ILE A 19 1.77 -5.29 -5.14
C ILE A 19 1.22 -3.90 -5.47
N ASP A 20 1.81 -3.18 -6.41
CA ASP A 20 1.38 -1.85 -6.80
C ASP A 20 0.04 -1.91 -7.58
N HIS A 21 -0.11 -2.88 -8.49
CA HIS A 21 -1.36 -3.15 -9.18
C HIS A 21 -2.47 -3.59 -8.21
N ALA A 22 -2.15 -4.46 -7.27
CA ALA A 22 -3.06 -4.89 -6.22
C ALA A 22 -3.48 -3.72 -5.32
N LEU A 23 -2.54 -2.85 -4.94
CA LEU A 23 -2.80 -1.68 -4.11
C LEU A 23 -3.72 -0.68 -4.84
N ARG A 24 -3.46 -0.40 -6.12
CA ARG A 24 -4.34 0.45 -6.94
C ARG A 24 -5.77 -0.10 -7.01
N ARG A 25 -5.91 -1.42 -7.24
CA ARG A 25 -7.21 -2.09 -7.26
C ARG A 25 -7.93 -2.00 -5.92
N PHE A 26 -7.20 -2.23 -4.82
CA PHE A 26 -7.77 -2.17 -3.47
C PHE A 26 -8.23 -0.77 -3.09
N LEU A 27 -7.42 0.25 -3.40
CA LEU A 27 -7.71 1.64 -3.08
C LEU A 27 -8.75 2.28 -3.99
N HIS A 28 -9.08 1.68 -5.13
CA HIS A 28 -10.12 2.19 -6.04
C HIS A 28 -11.48 2.37 -5.37
N GLY A 29 -11.79 1.56 -4.35
CA GLY A 29 -13.03 1.67 -3.57
C GLY A 29 -13.01 2.73 -2.45
N PHE A 30 -11.91 3.46 -2.27
CA PHE A 30 -11.74 4.41 -1.17
C PHE A 30 -11.41 5.82 -1.64
N HIS A 31 -12.01 6.80 -0.98
CA HIS A 31 -11.42 8.13 -0.90
C HIS A 31 -10.48 8.13 0.30
N LEU A 32 -9.17 8.25 0.04
CA LEU A 32 -8.17 8.16 1.10
C LEU A 32 -8.38 9.29 2.13
N PRO A 33 -8.52 8.95 3.43
CA PRO A 33 -8.67 9.94 4.48
C PRO A 33 -7.36 10.69 4.72
N GLY A 34 -7.41 11.97 5.10
CA GLY A 34 -6.22 12.76 5.45
C GLY A 34 -5.58 12.42 6.80
N GLU A 35 -6.24 11.60 7.62
CA GLU A 35 -5.75 11.18 8.94
C GLU A 35 -4.86 9.94 8.82
N SER A 36 -3.61 10.05 9.27
CA SER A 36 -2.59 8.98 9.17
C SER A 36 -3.07 7.64 9.75
N GLN A 37 -3.71 7.65 10.93
CA GLN A 37 -4.22 6.45 11.59
C GLN A 37 -5.30 5.72 10.79
N LYS A 38 -6.07 6.44 9.95
CA LYS A 38 -7.10 5.80 9.10
C LYS A 38 -6.46 5.18 7.86
N ILE A 39 -5.47 5.84 7.26
CA ILE A 39 -4.69 5.27 6.14
C ILE A 39 -4.01 3.98 6.60
N GLU A 40 -3.37 4.00 7.77
CA GLU A 40 -2.70 2.84 8.36
C GLU A 40 -3.62 1.62 8.44
N ARG A 41 -4.85 1.79 8.97
CA ARG A 41 -5.85 0.70 9.05
C ARG A 41 -6.26 0.14 7.69
N ILE A 42 -6.33 0.99 6.66
CA ILE A 42 -6.65 0.55 5.28
C ILE A 42 -5.49 -0.30 4.74
N LEU A 43 -4.25 0.12 4.99
CA LEU A 43 -3.06 -0.59 4.53
C LEU A 43 -2.81 -1.90 5.28
N GLU A 44 -3.12 -1.97 6.57
CA GLU A 44 -3.13 -3.23 7.33
C GLU A 44 -4.12 -4.24 6.71
N ALA A 45 -5.32 -3.78 6.36
CA ALA A 45 -6.34 -4.62 5.73
C ALA A 45 -5.90 -5.07 4.32
N PHE A 46 -5.30 -4.18 3.54
CA PHE A 46 -4.70 -4.50 2.25
C PHE A 46 -3.59 -5.56 2.39
N ALA A 47 -2.62 -5.34 3.27
CA ALA A 47 -1.47 -6.23 3.44
C ALA A 47 -1.92 -7.64 3.86
N GLY A 48 -2.88 -7.71 4.79
CA GLY A 48 -3.49 -8.97 5.19
C GLY A 48 -4.18 -9.68 4.04
N ARG A 49 -4.95 -8.96 3.21
CA ARG A 49 -5.62 -9.54 2.05
C ARG A 49 -4.63 -9.98 0.97
N TYR A 50 -3.63 -9.16 0.67
CA TYR A 50 -2.62 -9.47 -0.34
C TYR A 50 -1.84 -10.73 0.03
N CYS A 51 -1.47 -10.91 1.30
CA CYS A 51 -0.80 -12.13 1.78
C CYS A 51 -1.72 -13.37 1.77
N GLN A 52 -3.04 -13.20 1.93
CA GLN A 52 -4.00 -14.30 1.80
C GLN A 52 -4.16 -14.74 0.35
N CYS A 53 -4.24 -13.79 -0.59
CA CYS A 53 -4.33 -14.08 -2.02
C CYS A 53 -3.01 -14.59 -2.60
N ASN A 54 -1.88 -14.16 -2.05
CA ASN A 54 -0.55 -14.50 -2.53
C ASN A 54 0.26 -15.11 -1.36
N PRO A 55 -0.04 -16.37 -0.99
CA PRO A 55 0.53 -17.01 0.19
C PRO A 55 2.05 -16.90 0.21
N PRO A 56 2.63 -16.27 1.24
CA PRO A 56 4.06 -16.15 1.32
C PRO A 56 4.70 -17.45 1.79
N THR A 57 5.92 -17.71 1.31
CA THR A 57 6.76 -18.80 1.81
C THR A 57 7.21 -18.57 3.28
N THR A 58 7.11 -17.33 3.80
CA THR A 58 7.50 -16.95 5.17
C THR A 58 6.58 -15.87 5.79
N LYS A 59 6.44 -15.87 7.13
CA LYS A 59 5.64 -14.87 7.88
C LYS A 59 6.17 -13.43 7.82
N GLN A 60 7.47 -13.26 7.58
CA GLN A 60 8.12 -11.93 7.47
C GLN A 60 7.51 -11.06 6.35
N ARG A 61 6.76 -11.66 5.41
CA ARG A 61 6.16 -10.93 4.29
C ARG A 61 5.00 -9.99 4.63
N LEU A 62 4.30 -10.14 5.77
CA LEU A 62 3.19 -9.21 6.09
C LEU A 62 3.67 -7.79 6.34
N ASP A 63 4.66 -7.65 7.23
CA ASP A 63 5.28 -6.35 7.55
C ASP A 63 5.95 -5.76 6.31
N THR A 64 6.62 -6.59 5.50
CA THR A 64 7.20 -6.14 4.22
C THR A 64 6.15 -5.60 3.25
N VAL A 65 5.01 -6.29 3.09
CA VAL A 65 3.91 -5.84 2.21
C VAL A 65 3.32 -4.53 2.73
N PHE A 66 3.14 -4.40 4.05
CA PHE A 66 2.66 -3.16 4.66
C PHE A 66 3.62 -1.98 4.42
N VAL A 67 4.91 -2.15 4.72
CA VAL A 67 5.94 -1.12 4.52
C VAL A 67 6.03 -0.72 3.05
N LEU A 68 6.02 -1.71 2.15
CA LEU A 68 6.08 -1.45 0.71
C LEU A 68 4.83 -0.71 0.20
N ALA A 69 3.64 -1.06 0.69
CA ALA A 69 2.42 -0.34 0.34
C ALA A 69 2.45 1.12 0.80
N PHE A 70 2.97 1.37 2.02
CA PHE A 70 3.16 2.72 2.54
C PHE A 70 4.15 3.52 1.69
N ALA A 71 5.28 2.91 1.33
CA ALA A 71 6.29 3.51 0.48
C ALA A 71 5.75 3.87 -0.91
N ILE A 72 4.94 2.99 -1.52
CA ILE A 72 4.28 3.27 -2.82
C ILE A 72 3.35 4.49 -2.73
N ILE A 73 2.60 4.65 -1.64
CA ILE A 73 1.73 5.80 -1.43
C ILE A 73 2.55 7.08 -1.26
N MET A 74 3.60 7.05 -0.45
CA MET A 74 4.50 8.19 -0.27
C MET A 74 5.16 8.58 -1.59
N LEU A 75 5.61 7.60 -2.39
CA LEU A 75 6.18 7.83 -3.71
C LEU A 75 5.15 8.48 -4.64
N ASN A 76 3.89 8.03 -4.64
CA ASN A 76 2.84 8.65 -5.44
C ASN A 76 2.61 10.12 -5.04
N THR A 77 2.56 10.41 -3.74
CA THR A 77 2.47 11.80 -3.24
C THR A 77 3.67 12.62 -3.68
N ASP A 78 4.88 12.10 -3.57
CA ASP A 78 6.11 12.78 -3.97
C ASP A 78 6.14 13.10 -5.48
N LEU A 79 5.81 12.10 -6.32
CA LEU A 79 5.88 12.23 -7.77
C LEU A 79 4.79 13.13 -8.36
N HIS A 80 3.62 13.21 -7.74
CA HIS A 80 2.44 13.85 -8.35
C HIS A 80 1.92 15.08 -7.60
N SER A 81 2.33 15.31 -6.34
CA SER A 81 1.91 16.50 -5.61
C SER A 81 2.48 17.76 -6.24
N PRO A 82 1.67 18.81 -6.50
CA PRO A 82 2.16 20.10 -7.01
C PRO A 82 3.06 20.82 -5.98
N ASN A 83 3.02 20.42 -4.71
CA ASN A 83 3.85 20.99 -3.65
C ASN A 83 5.30 20.49 -3.71
N VAL A 84 5.59 19.42 -4.47
CA VAL A 84 6.94 18.88 -4.64
C VAL A 84 7.51 19.37 -5.97
N LYS A 85 8.59 20.15 -5.89
CA LYS A 85 9.30 20.66 -7.07
C LYS A 85 9.86 19.48 -7.88
N PRO A 86 9.80 19.51 -9.23
CA PRO A 86 10.29 18.41 -10.06
C PRO A 86 11.73 17.98 -9.77
N CYS A 87 12.62 18.92 -9.45
CA CYS A 87 14.02 18.64 -9.11
C CYS A 87 14.22 17.93 -7.76
N ASN A 88 13.19 17.95 -6.90
CA ASN A 88 13.21 17.36 -5.56
C ASN A 88 12.47 16.02 -5.50
N ARG A 89 11.86 15.58 -6.61
CA ARG A 89 11.17 14.29 -6.67
C ARG A 89 12.16 13.15 -6.49
N MET A 90 11.74 12.15 -5.73
CA MET A 90 12.47 10.95 -5.40
C MET A 90 12.90 10.22 -6.67
N LYS A 91 14.19 9.94 -6.79
CA LYS A 91 14.71 9.06 -7.84
C LYS A 91 14.59 7.60 -7.40
N LEU A 92 14.78 6.68 -8.34
CA LEU A 92 14.77 5.25 -8.05
C LEU A 92 15.76 4.89 -6.93
N GLU A 93 16.97 5.44 -6.97
CA GLU A 93 18.01 5.20 -5.96
C GLU A 93 17.58 5.69 -4.57
N ASP A 94 16.91 6.84 -4.50
CA ASP A 94 16.38 7.38 -3.25
C ASP A 94 15.27 6.49 -2.68
N PHE A 95 14.37 6.00 -3.55
CA PHE A 95 13.30 5.08 -3.14
C PHE A 95 13.84 3.77 -2.57
N VAL A 96 14.83 3.18 -3.24
CA VAL A 96 15.48 1.95 -2.77
C VAL A 96 16.18 2.19 -1.43
N LYS A 97 16.90 3.31 -1.29
CA LYS A 97 17.57 3.68 -0.04
C LYS A 97 16.61 3.89 1.13
N ASN A 98 15.40 4.40 0.88
CA ASN A 98 14.38 4.60 1.90
C ASN A 98 13.72 3.29 2.40
N LEU A 99 13.96 2.18 1.70
CA LEU A 99 13.44 0.85 2.03
C LEU A 99 14.48 -0.08 2.68
N GLN A 100 15.71 0.41 2.88
CA GLN A 100 16.82 -0.33 3.50
C GLN A 100 16.93 -0.07 5.00
#